data_AF-A0A3D1CZP7-F1
#
_entry.id   AF-A0A3D1CZP7-F1
#
_cell.length_a   1.000
_cell.length_b   1.000
_cell.length_c   1.000
_cell.angle_alpha   90.00
_cell.angle_beta   90.00
_cell.angle_gamma   90.00
#
_symmetry.space_group_name_H-M   'P 1'
#
loop_
_entity.id
_entity.type
_entity.pdbx_description
1 polymer ?
#
loop_
_entity_poly.entity_id
_entity_poly.type
_entity_poly.pdbx_seq_one_letter_code
_entity_poly.pdbx_strand_id
1 'polypeptide(L)'
;MVKITFPDGSVREYENGVTGLQIAESISPALARDVVSCGINGETTELNRPINSDANIELYKFDDEQGKHTFWHTSAHLLAEALQELYPGIQFGFGPAIETGFFYDVMPPKGTVISESDFPKIEAKMKELAKKNEPVVRREVAKGDALKEFEAMGQQYKVEHISQDLEDGTITTYTQGNFTDLCKGPHLLSTGVIKAIKITSVAGAFWRGDAKREQMTRIYGVTFPKKKMLDEYLVMLEEAKKRDHRKIGKEMELFMFSERVGKGLPIWLPKG
;
A
#
# COMPACT_ATOMS: atom_id res chain seq x y z
N MET A 1 -6.33 34.18 5.08
CA MET A 1 -6.16 33.64 3.72
C MET A 1 -4.75 33.11 3.54
N VAL A 2 -4.58 32.07 2.74
CA VAL A 2 -3.31 31.47 2.31
C VAL A 2 -3.20 31.58 0.78
N LYS A 3 -1.99 31.78 0.27
CA LYS A 3 -1.72 31.85 -1.17
C LYS A 3 -1.28 30.50 -1.69
N ILE A 4 -2.01 29.99 -2.67
CA ILE A 4 -1.74 28.70 -3.31
C ILE A 4 -1.26 28.94 -4.72
N THR A 5 -0.03 28.50 -4.99
CA THR A 5 0.61 28.58 -6.31
C THR A 5 0.40 27.27 -7.06
N PHE A 6 -0.13 27.35 -8.28
CA PHE A 6 -0.39 26.20 -9.14
C PHE A 6 0.77 25.94 -10.11
N PRO A 7 0.83 24.76 -10.76
CA PRO A 7 1.93 24.41 -11.66
C PRO A 7 2.06 25.32 -12.90
N ASP A 8 0.98 26.01 -13.28
CA ASP A 8 0.97 27.00 -14.36
C ASP A 8 1.52 28.38 -13.92
N GLY A 9 1.96 28.51 -12.66
CA GLY A 9 2.43 29.74 -12.04
C GLY A 9 1.32 30.68 -11.58
N SER A 10 0.04 30.31 -11.78
CA SER A 10 -1.07 31.10 -11.25
C SER A 10 -1.12 31.01 -9.73
N VAL A 11 -1.56 32.09 -9.07
CA VAL A 11 -1.71 32.16 -7.61
C VAL A 11 -3.17 32.48 -7.30
N ARG A 12 -3.76 31.72 -6.38
CA ARG A 12 -5.12 31.97 -5.87
C ARG A 12 -5.11 32.05 -4.35
N GLU A 13 -6.03 32.82 -3.78
CA GLU A 13 -6.20 32.96 -2.35
C GLU A 13 -7.35 32.07 -1.85
N TYR A 14 -7.09 31.37 -0.76
CA TYR A 14 -8.05 30.51 -0.10
C TYR A 14 -8.11 30.81 1.40
N GLU A 15 -9.18 30.39 2.07
CA GLU A 15 -9.24 30.47 3.53
C GLU A 15 -8.20 29.57 4.20
N ASN A 16 -7.77 29.97 5.39
CA ASN A 16 -6.80 29.18 6.17
C ASN A 16 -7.42 27.82 6.53
N GLY A 17 -6.67 26.74 6.32
CA GLY A 17 -7.14 25.37 6.52
C GLY A 17 -7.83 24.77 5.29
N VAL A 18 -7.74 25.41 4.12
CA VAL A 18 -8.20 24.82 2.85
C VAL A 18 -7.52 23.48 2.61
N THR A 19 -8.25 22.53 2.04
CA THR A 19 -7.75 21.19 1.75
C THR A 19 -7.49 20.99 0.25
N GLY A 20 -6.65 20.02 -0.10
CA GLY A 20 -6.43 19.65 -1.51
C GLY A 20 -7.72 19.27 -2.24
N LEU A 21 -8.68 18.65 -1.54
CA LEU A 21 -10.01 18.37 -2.07
C LEU A 21 -10.78 19.65 -2.44
N GLN A 22 -10.87 20.61 -1.52
CA GLN A 22 -11.57 21.88 -1.77
C GLN A 22 -10.92 22.68 -2.89
N ILE A 23 -9.59 22.64 -3.01
CA ILE A 23 -8.88 23.26 -4.13
C ILE A 23 -9.25 22.57 -5.44
N ALA A 24 -9.25 21.23 -5.49
CA ALA A 24 -9.68 20.48 -6.67
C ALA A 24 -11.13 20.79 -7.08
N GLU A 25 -12.04 20.90 -6.10
CA GLU A 25 -13.45 21.28 -6.30
C GLU A 25 -13.59 22.68 -6.89
N SER A 26 -12.77 23.63 -6.42
CA SER A 26 -12.74 25.01 -6.92
C SER A 26 -12.26 25.13 -8.38
N ILE A 27 -11.50 24.13 -8.87
CA ILE A 27 -11.07 24.05 -10.26
C ILE A 27 -12.17 23.42 -11.10
N SER A 28 -12.61 22.20 -10.75
CA SER A 28 -13.78 21.57 -11.37
C SER A 28 -14.27 20.36 -10.56
N PRO A 29 -15.58 20.08 -10.56
CA PRO A 29 -16.13 18.86 -9.96
C PRO A 29 -15.59 17.57 -10.59
N ALA A 30 -15.17 17.61 -11.86
CA ALA A 30 -14.59 16.46 -12.54
C ALA A 30 -13.21 16.13 -11.99
N LEU A 31 -12.35 17.14 -11.82
CA LEU A 31 -11.03 16.97 -11.23
C LEU A 31 -11.11 16.45 -9.80
N ALA A 32 -11.98 17.02 -8.96
CA ALA A 32 -12.17 16.59 -7.58
C ALA A 32 -12.52 15.09 -7.44
N ARG A 33 -13.21 14.51 -8.43
CA ARG A 33 -13.54 13.08 -8.42
C ARG A 33 -12.39 12.16 -8.84
N ASP A 34 -11.44 12.67 -9.61
CA ASP A 34 -10.37 11.86 -10.20
C ASP A 34 -9.04 11.96 -9.44
N VAL A 35 -8.84 13.04 -8.68
CA VAL A 35 -7.64 13.25 -7.85
C VAL A 35 -7.71 12.33 -6.63
N VAL A 36 -6.56 11.76 -6.26
CA VAL A 36 -6.43 10.80 -5.15
C VAL A 36 -5.49 11.29 -4.05
N SER A 37 -4.60 12.24 -4.37
CA SER A 37 -3.65 12.86 -3.43
C SER A 37 -3.20 14.22 -3.96
N CYS A 38 -2.51 15.01 -3.15
CA CYS A 38 -1.94 16.28 -3.57
C CYS A 38 -0.49 16.44 -3.10
N GLY A 39 0.30 17.20 -3.83
CA GLY A 39 1.61 17.68 -3.43
C GLY A 39 1.48 19.03 -2.75
N ILE A 40 2.06 19.21 -1.57
CA ILE A 40 2.18 20.50 -0.88
C ILE A 40 3.68 20.76 -0.71
N ASN A 41 4.21 21.77 -1.40
CA ASN A 41 5.64 22.12 -1.37
C ASN A 41 6.57 20.91 -1.68
N GLY A 42 6.14 20.04 -2.60
CA GLY A 42 6.88 18.84 -3.00
C GLY A 42 6.63 17.59 -2.15
N GLU A 43 5.94 17.69 -1.01
CA GLU A 43 5.55 16.53 -0.20
C GLU A 43 4.18 16.00 -0.62
N THR A 44 4.05 14.69 -0.85
CA THR A 44 2.74 14.09 -1.18
C THR A 44 1.91 13.85 0.08
N THR A 45 0.69 14.34 0.10
CA THR A 45 -0.24 14.33 1.24
C THR A 45 -1.65 13.89 0.83
N GLU A 46 -2.44 13.39 1.78
CA GLU A 46 -3.88 13.14 1.56
C GLU A 46 -4.67 14.42 1.30
N LEU A 47 -5.77 14.28 0.55
CA LEU A 47 -6.54 15.42 0.04
C LEU A 47 -7.26 16.24 1.11
N ASN A 48 -7.49 15.68 2.29
CA ASN A 48 -8.16 16.35 3.41
C ASN A 48 -7.18 16.98 4.40
N ARG A 49 -5.85 16.95 4.14
CA ARG A 49 -4.87 17.60 5.00
C ARG A 49 -5.02 19.14 4.90
N PRO A 50 -5.26 19.87 6.01
CA PRO A 50 -5.41 21.32 5.97
C PRO A 50 -4.12 22.05 5.59
N ILE A 51 -4.24 23.08 4.77
CA ILE A 51 -3.15 23.95 4.35
C ILE A 51 -3.28 25.28 5.09
N ASN A 52 -2.33 25.53 6.01
CA ASN A 52 -2.37 26.69 6.92
C ASN A 52 -1.34 27.77 6.60
N SER A 53 -0.52 27.57 5.56
CA SER A 53 0.47 28.53 5.09
C SER A 53 0.47 28.59 3.56
N ASP A 54 1.07 29.65 3.02
CA ASP A 54 1.32 29.74 1.57
C ASP A 54 2.07 28.48 1.09
N ALA A 55 1.67 27.95 -0.07
CA ALA A 55 2.19 26.68 -0.57
C ALA A 55 2.08 26.56 -2.09
N ASN A 56 2.96 25.75 -2.67
CA ASN A 56 2.82 25.24 -4.03
C ASN A 56 1.97 23.96 -3.98
N ILE A 57 0.99 23.85 -4.88
CA ILE A 57 0.12 22.68 -4.96
C ILE A 57 0.28 21.92 -6.29
N GLU A 58 0.27 20.60 -6.18
CA GLU A 58 0.08 19.67 -7.30
C GLU A 58 -1.06 18.72 -6.98
N LEU A 59 -1.91 18.38 -7.97
CA LEU A 59 -3.03 17.47 -7.78
C LEU A 59 -2.77 16.20 -8.57
N TYR A 60 -2.66 15.07 -7.88
CA TYR A 60 -2.29 13.79 -8.47
C TYR A 60 -3.52 12.91 -8.66
N LYS A 61 -3.73 12.46 -9.89
CA LYS A 61 -4.70 11.42 -10.26
C LYS A 61 -4.08 10.04 -10.06
N PHE A 62 -4.90 9.01 -10.20
CA PHE A 62 -4.41 7.63 -10.10
C PHE A 62 -3.29 7.30 -11.09
N ASP A 63 -3.23 7.92 -12.28
CA ASP A 63 -2.22 7.57 -13.28
C ASP A 63 -0.82 8.11 -12.95
N ASP A 64 -0.74 9.13 -12.09
CA ASP A 64 0.50 9.73 -11.59
C ASP A 64 1.18 8.80 -10.56
N GLU A 65 2.51 8.84 -10.49
CA GLU A 65 3.29 7.97 -9.59
C GLU A 65 2.89 8.15 -8.11
N GLN A 66 2.79 9.40 -7.67
CA GLN A 66 2.37 9.80 -6.32
C GLN A 66 0.94 9.35 -6.02
N GLY A 67 0.07 9.40 -7.04
CA GLY A 67 -1.30 8.93 -6.95
C GLY A 67 -1.40 7.42 -6.80
N LYS A 68 -0.63 6.65 -7.60
CA LYS A 68 -0.53 5.18 -7.46
C LYS A 68 0.00 4.79 -6.10
N HIS A 69 1.05 5.46 -5.62
CA HIS A 69 1.62 5.21 -4.31
C HIS A 69 0.57 5.38 -3.20
N THR A 70 -0.14 6.52 -3.18
CA THR A 70 -1.22 6.78 -2.19
C THR A 70 -2.35 5.75 -2.28
N PHE A 71 -2.74 5.40 -3.51
CA PHE A 71 -3.82 4.45 -3.77
C PHE A 71 -3.46 3.03 -3.30
N TRP A 72 -2.27 2.56 -3.64
CA TRP A 72 -1.79 1.23 -3.25
C TRP A 72 -1.46 1.14 -1.76
N HIS A 73 -1.05 2.24 -1.14
CA HIS A 73 -0.84 2.27 0.30
C HIS A 73 -2.15 2.06 1.08
N THR A 74 -3.24 2.71 0.64
CA THR A 74 -4.58 2.44 1.18
C THR A 74 -5.05 1.03 0.87
N SER A 75 -4.65 0.48 -0.28
CA SER A 75 -4.97 -0.90 -0.64
C SER A 75 -4.25 -1.93 0.23
N ALA A 76 -3.05 -1.62 0.72
CA ALA A 76 -2.34 -2.42 1.71
C ALA A 76 -3.11 -2.44 3.05
N HIS A 77 -3.64 -1.30 3.50
CA HIS A 77 -4.49 -1.25 4.70
C HIS A 77 -5.80 -2.01 4.50
N LEU A 78 -6.42 -1.93 3.32
CA LEU A 78 -7.60 -2.72 2.98
C LEU A 78 -7.32 -4.23 2.99
N LEU A 79 -6.13 -4.66 2.54
CA LEU A 79 -5.69 -6.05 2.66
C LEU A 79 -5.54 -6.43 4.14
N ALA A 80 -4.90 -5.58 4.95
CA ALA A 80 -4.71 -5.85 6.37
C ALA A 80 -6.05 -5.95 7.13
N GLU A 81 -7.00 -5.06 6.88
CA GLU A 81 -8.36 -5.14 7.44
C GLU A 81 -9.05 -6.46 7.04
N ALA A 82 -8.95 -6.86 5.75
CA ALA A 82 -9.50 -8.12 5.28
C ALA A 82 -8.87 -9.32 6.00
N LEU A 83 -7.55 -9.31 6.19
CA LEU A 83 -6.84 -10.37 6.90
C LEU A 83 -7.19 -10.39 8.40
N GLN A 84 -7.40 -9.23 9.02
CA GLN A 84 -7.82 -9.13 10.41
C GLN A 84 -9.19 -9.81 10.64
N GLU A 85 -10.16 -9.58 9.75
CA GLU A 85 -11.46 -10.25 9.83
C GLU A 85 -11.37 -11.76 9.53
N LEU A 86 -10.51 -12.17 8.59
CA LEU A 86 -10.42 -13.57 8.16
C LEU A 86 -9.58 -14.45 9.08
N TYR A 87 -8.59 -13.87 9.78
CA TYR A 87 -7.62 -14.58 10.60
C TYR A 87 -7.45 -13.87 11.96
N PRO A 88 -8.42 -14.01 12.89
CA PRO A 88 -8.36 -13.35 14.20
C PRO A 88 -7.07 -13.65 14.96
N GLY A 89 -6.42 -12.62 15.49
CA GLY A 89 -5.13 -12.73 16.18
C GLY A 89 -3.89 -12.63 15.27
N ILE A 90 -4.08 -12.41 13.96
CA ILE A 90 -2.99 -12.11 13.04
C ILE A 90 -2.18 -10.90 13.52
N GLN A 91 -0.86 -11.00 13.41
CA GLN A 91 0.07 -9.92 13.69
C GLN A 91 0.46 -9.21 12.40
N PHE A 92 0.50 -7.88 12.43
CA PHE A 92 0.86 -7.05 11.28
C PHE A 92 2.29 -6.52 11.39
N GLY A 93 3.06 -6.69 10.31
CA GLY A 93 4.38 -6.11 10.14
C GLY A 93 4.33 -4.83 9.29
N PHE A 94 5.12 -4.81 8.22
CA PHE A 94 5.18 -3.68 7.28
C PHE A 94 4.35 -3.93 6.03
N GLY A 95 3.63 -2.90 5.56
CA GLY A 95 2.82 -2.98 4.35
C GLY A 95 2.92 -1.74 3.45
N PRO A 96 4.07 -1.51 2.81
CA PRO A 96 4.26 -0.35 1.95
C PRO A 96 3.62 -0.53 0.56
N ALA A 97 3.36 0.59 -0.09
CA ALA A 97 3.21 0.61 -1.55
C ALA A 97 4.58 0.42 -2.22
N ILE A 98 4.58 -0.21 -3.40
CA ILE A 98 5.75 -0.44 -4.23
C ILE A 98 5.43 -0.11 -5.69
N GLU A 99 6.43 -0.07 -6.56
CA GLU A 99 6.28 0.30 -7.98
C GLU A 99 5.20 -0.51 -8.73
N THR A 100 4.98 -1.77 -8.34
CA THR A 100 4.06 -2.70 -9.01
C THR A 100 2.85 -3.09 -8.15
N GLY A 101 2.46 -2.26 -7.19
CA GLY A 101 1.34 -2.52 -6.29
C GLY A 101 1.69 -2.27 -4.82
N PHE A 102 1.46 -3.27 -3.98
CA PHE A 102 1.77 -3.23 -2.56
C PHE A 102 2.06 -4.64 -2.05
N PHE A 103 2.62 -4.72 -0.85
CA PHE A 103 2.62 -5.96 -0.08
C PHE A 103 2.22 -5.69 1.36
N TYR A 104 1.95 -6.75 2.10
CA TYR A 104 1.83 -6.69 3.55
C TYR A 104 2.48 -7.93 4.20
N ASP A 105 3.39 -7.69 5.13
CA ASP A 105 4.00 -8.73 5.97
C ASP A 105 3.09 -9.04 7.15
N VAL A 106 2.69 -10.30 7.28
CA VAL A 106 1.80 -10.76 8.34
C VAL A 106 2.29 -12.04 8.98
N MET A 107 1.95 -12.23 10.25
CA MET A 107 2.14 -13.49 10.94
C MET A 107 0.77 -14.00 11.44
N PRO A 108 0.16 -14.95 10.71
CA PRO A 108 -1.11 -15.53 11.14
C PRO A 108 -0.94 -16.37 12.41
N PRO A 109 -2.03 -16.66 13.15
CA PRO A 109 -1.98 -17.49 14.34
C PRO A 109 -1.34 -18.87 14.09
N LYS A 110 -0.69 -19.42 15.11
CA LYS A 110 0.03 -20.70 15.01
C LYS A 110 -0.87 -21.80 14.41
N GLY A 111 -0.35 -22.48 13.39
CA GLY A 111 -1.07 -23.54 12.65
C GLY A 111 -1.86 -23.05 11.44
N THR A 112 -1.93 -21.73 11.21
CA THR A 112 -2.54 -21.14 10.02
C THR A 112 -1.47 -20.86 8.98
N VAL A 113 -1.73 -21.24 7.74
CA VAL A 113 -0.88 -20.93 6.58
C VAL A 113 -1.74 -20.19 5.57
N ILE A 114 -1.25 -19.05 5.08
CA ILE A 114 -1.88 -18.34 3.97
C ILE A 114 -1.16 -18.76 2.69
N SER A 115 -1.94 -19.23 1.73
CA SER A 115 -1.45 -19.81 0.48
C SER A 115 -2.22 -19.26 -0.72
N GLU A 116 -1.81 -19.64 -1.93
CA GLU A 116 -2.51 -19.19 -3.15
C GLU A 116 -3.98 -19.62 -3.19
N SER A 117 -4.36 -20.73 -2.54
CA SER A 117 -5.76 -21.15 -2.46
C SER A 117 -6.63 -20.21 -1.61
N ASP A 118 -6.02 -19.37 -0.76
CA ASP A 118 -6.74 -18.38 0.04
C ASP A 118 -7.03 -17.09 -0.73
N PHE A 119 -6.37 -16.84 -1.87
CA PHE A 119 -6.49 -15.57 -2.61
C PHE A 119 -7.93 -15.22 -2.98
N PRO A 120 -8.76 -16.14 -3.51
CA PRO A 120 -10.15 -15.81 -3.84
C PRO A 120 -10.96 -15.35 -2.63
N LYS A 121 -10.72 -15.95 -1.45
CA LYS A 121 -11.38 -15.60 -0.20
C LYS A 121 -10.92 -14.22 0.30
N ILE A 122 -9.62 -13.94 0.26
CA ILE A 122 -9.05 -12.65 0.65
C ILE A 122 -9.55 -11.54 -0.30
N GLU A 123 -9.48 -11.75 -1.62
CA GLU A 123 -9.97 -10.79 -2.61
C GLU A 123 -11.47 -10.52 -2.44
N ALA A 124 -12.28 -11.53 -2.13
CA ALA A 124 -13.70 -11.37 -1.88
C ALA A 124 -13.97 -10.51 -0.64
N LYS A 125 -13.23 -10.74 0.45
CA LYS A 125 -13.34 -9.93 1.68
C LYS A 125 -12.88 -8.49 1.45
N MET A 126 -11.77 -8.26 0.74
CA MET A 126 -11.35 -6.90 0.39
C MET A 126 -12.40 -6.17 -0.45
N LYS A 127 -13.05 -6.85 -1.41
CA LYS A 127 -14.15 -6.28 -2.22
C LYS A 127 -15.38 -5.97 -1.38
N GLU A 128 -15.70 -6.80 -0.39
CA GLU A 128 -16.78 -6.54 0.57
C GLU A 128 -16.50 -5.26 1.37
N LEU A 129 -15.29 -5.14 1.93
CA LEU A 129 -14.87 -3.98 2.71
C LEU A 129 -14.79 -2.69 1.88
N ALA A 130 -14.25 -2.75 0.67
CA ALA A 130 -14.22 -1.59 -0.22
C ALA A 130 -15.65 -1.09 -0.56
N LYS A 131 -16.63 -1.99 -0.70
CA LYS A 131 -18.02 -1.60 -0.96
C LYS A 131 -18.68 -0.86 0.20
N LYS A 132 -18.19 -1.05 1.44
CA LYS A 132 -18.66 -0.26 2.59
C LYS A 132 -18.27 1.22 2.47
N ASN A 133 -17.24 1.53 1.67
CA ASN A 133 -16.76 2.88 1.42
C ASN A 133 -16.43 3.63 2.73
N GLU A 134 -15.74 2.94 3.63
CA GLU A 134 -15.36 3.49 4.92
C GLU A 134 -14.42 4.69 4.74
N PRO A 135 -14.59 5.76 5.53
CA PRO A 135 -13.63 6.85 5.57
C PRO A 135 -12.30 6.38 6.13
N VAL A 136 -11.20 6.91 5.59
CA VAL A 136 -9.87 6.69 6.16
C VAL A 136 -9.49 7.90 7.00
N VAL A 137 -9.36 7.69 8.30
CA VAL A 137 -9.18 8.78 9.27
C VAL A 137 -7.77 8.75 9.83
N ARG A 138 -7.01 9.81 9.57
CA ARG A 138 -5.70 10.06 10.20
C ARG A 138 -5.89 10.61 11.61
N ARG A 139 -5.07 10.15 12.55
CA ARG A 139 -4.98 10.70 13.91
C ARG A 139 -3.52 10.77 14.34
N GLU A 140 -3.13 11.88 14.95
CA GLU A 140 -1.85 12.01 15.67
C GLU A 140 -2.01 11.45 17.08
N VAL A 141 -1.03 10.69 17.53
CA VAL A 141 -1.10 9.99 18.81
C VAL A 141 0.23 10.08 19.53
N ALA A 142 0.19 10.34 20.84
CA ALA A 142 1.39 10.33 21.67
C ALA A 142 1.96 8.91 21.75
N LYS A 143 3.28 8.77 21.83
CA LYS A 143 3.97 7.47 21.85
C LYS A 143 3.44 6.54 22.94
N GLY A 144 3.22 7.08 24.14
CA GLY A 144 2.69 6.31 25.27
C GLY A 144 1.28 5.76 25.04
N ASP A 145 0.44 6.50 24.32
CA ASP A 145 -0.93 6.07 24.03
C ASP A 145 -0.98 5.12 22.85
N ALA A 146 -0.13 5.33 21.83
CA ALA A 146 0.04 4.38 20.73
C ALA A 146 0.51 3.01 21.25
N LEU A 147 1.49 2.97 22.16
CA LEU A 147 1.95 1.73 22.77
C LEU A 147 0.80 0.99 23.47
N LYS A 148 0.05 1.67 24.35
CA LYS A 148 -1.10 1.08 25.05
C LYS A 148 -2.17 0.55 24.08
N GLU A 149 -2.45 1.30 23.02
CA GLU A 149 -3.46 0.92 22.03
C GLU A 149 -3.05 -0.35 21.28
N PHE A 150 -1.83 -0.41 20.75
CA PHE A 150 -1.35 -1.60 20.02
C PHE A 150 -1.08 -2.79 20.96
N GLU A 151 -0.72 -2.57 22.23
CA GLU A 151 -0.67 -3.61 23.25
C GLU A 151 -2.05 -4.20 23.55
N ALA A 152 -3.08 -3.35 23.70
CA ALA A 152 -4.45 -3.78 23.93
C ALA A 152 -5.03 -4.54 22.72
N MET A 153 -4.61 -4.19 21.51
CA MET A 153 -4.92 -4.93 20.27
C MET A 153 -4.09 -6.21 20.10
N GLY A 154 -3.11 -6.45 20.97
CA GLY A 154 -2.21 -7.60 20.91
C GLY A 154 -1.25 -7.59 19.72
N GLN A 155 -0.91 -6.43 19.16
CA GLN A 155 -0.05 -6.27 17.98
C GLN A 155 1.43 -6.08 18.36
N GLN A 156 2.11 -7.19 18.68
CA GLN A 156 3.46 -7.20 19.26
C GLN A 156 4.51 -6.53 18.37
N TYR A 157 4.45 -6.77 17.05
CA TYR A 157 5.41 -6.17 16.11
C TYR A 157 5.23 -4.65 15.97
N LYS A 158 4.00 -4.15 16.07
CA LYS A 158 3.72 -2.71 16.07
C LYS A 158 4.22 -2.06 17.35
N VAL A 159 4.02 -2.70 18.50
CA VAL A 159 4.58 -2.25 19.79
C VAL A 159 6.11 -2.19 19.74
N GLU A 160 6.76 -3.23 19.19
CA GLU A 160 8.21 -3.25 19.00
C GLU A 160 8.68 -2.08 18.10
N HIS A 161 7.99 -1.86 16.96
CA HIS A 161 8.32 -0.78 16.03
C HIS A 161 8.18 0.61 16.67
N ILE A 162 7.09 0.87 17.40
CA ILE A 162 6.87 2.14 18.10
C ILE A 162 7.96 2.37 19.16
N SER A 163 8.26 1.33 19.95
CA SER A 163 9.21 1.43 21.05
C SER A 163 10.62 1.77 20.54
N GLN A 164 11.07 1.06 19.50
CA GLN A 164 12.45 1.11 19.03
C GLN A 164 12.73 2.20 17.99
N ASP A 165 11.78 2.49 17.11
CA ASP A 165 12.09 3.28 15.89
C ASP A 165 11.41 4.65 15.86
N LEU A 166 10.39 4.89 16.69
CA LEU A 166 9.57 6.10 16.60
C LEU A 166 9.78 7.03 17.78
N GLU A 167 9.89 8.32 17.49
CA GLU A 167 9.97 9.39 18.48
C GLU A 167 8.58 9.95 18.77
N ASP A 168 8.38 10.46 19.99
CA ASP A 168 7.11 11.07 20.36
C ASP A 168 6.81 12.31 19.48
N GLY A 169 5.53 12.56 19.24
CA GLY A 169 5.08 13.62 18.32
C GLY A 169 5.23 13.31 16.82
N THR A 170 5.85 12.18 16.44
CA THR A 170 5.97 11.77 15.02
C THR A 170 4.97 10.68 14.60
N ILE A 171 4.18 10.20 15.55
CA ILE A 171 3.39 8.98 15.43
C ILE A 171 1.98 9.31 14.97
N THR A 172 1.58 8.64 13.89
CA THR A 172 0.26 8.77 13.32
C THR A 172 -0.36 7.40 13.09
N THR A 173 -1.67 7.34 13.23
CA THR A 173 -2.47 6.16 12.91
C THR A 173 -3.48 6.48 11.84
N TYR A 174 -3.81 5.50 11.01
CA TYR A 174 -4.92 5.57 10.08
C TYR A 174 -5.93 4.48 10.43
N THR A 175 -7.19 4.88 10.54
CA THR A 175 -8.31 3.98 10.83
C THR A 175 -9.25 3.92 9.62
N GLN A 176 -9.62 2.71 9.21
CA GLN A 176 -10.68 2.44 8.24
C GLN A 176 -11.54 1.29 8.76
N GLY A 177 -12.86 1.49 8.84
CA GLY A 177 -13.76 0.50 9.44
C GLY A 177 -13.31 0.13 10.86
N ASN A 178 -13.02 -1.16 11.06
CA ASN A 178 -12.58 -1.69 12.35
C ASN A 178 -11.04 -1.86 12.45
N PHE A 179 -10.30 -1.45 11.43
CA PHE A 179 -8.86 -1.61 11.35
C PHE A 179 -8.16 -0.28 11.59
N THR A 180 -7.24 -0.26 12.56
CA THR A 180 -6.34 0.86 12.84
C THR A 180 -4.91 0.39 12.67
N ASP A 181 -4.10 1.17 11.95
CA ASP A 181 -2.70 0.86 11.75
C ASP A 181 -1.78 2.06 11.94
N LEU A 182 -0.55 1.77 12.33
CA LEU A 182 0.54 2.72 12.49
C LEU A 182 1.14 3.01 11.12
N CYS A 183 0.96 4.24 10.65
CA CYS A 183 1.34 4.62 9.31
C CYS A 183 1.47 6.16 9.20
N LYS A 184 2.40 6.65 8.38
CA LYS A 184 2.58 8.09 8.09
C LYS A 184 1.70 8.59 6.95
N GLY A 185 1.24 7.69 6.10
CA GLY A 185 0.49 7.99 4.88
C GLY A 185 1.39 8.42 3.71
N PRO A 186 0.83 9.08 2.70
CA PRO A 186 -0.59 9.47 2.61
C PRO A 186 -1.54 8.30 2.31
N HIS A 187 -2.84 8.53 2.50
CA HIS A 187 -3.93 7.62 2.17
C HIS A 187 -5.05 8.28 1.36
N LEU A 188 -5.90 7.46 0.74
CA LEU A 188 -7.14 7.92 0.10
C LEU A 188 -8.13 8.41 1.17
N LEU A 189 -9.12 9.20 0.77
CA LEU A 189 -10.18 9.68 1.67
C LEU A 189 -11.13 8.56 2.12
N SER A 190 -11.35 7.56 1.27
CA SER A 190 -12.21 6.41 1.56
C SER A 190 -11.81 5.17 0.78
N THR A 191 -12.27 4.00 1.24
CA THR A 191 -11.94 2.71 0.62
C THR A 191 -12.71 2.44 -0.68
N GLY A 192 -13.82 3.13 -0.95
CA GLY A 192 -14.72 2.81 -2.06
C GLY A 192 -14.19 3.14 -3.46
N VAL A 193 -13.09 3.87 -3.56
CA VAL A 193 -12.39 4.10 -4.84
C VAL A 193 -11.66 2.83 -5.29
N ILE A 194 -11.35 1.91 -4.39
CA ILE A 194 -10.67 0.64 -4.67
C ILE A 194 -11.69 -0.37 -5.22
N LYS A 195 -11.69 -0.62 -6.53
CA LYS A 195 -12.73 -1.46 -7.18
C LYS A 195 -12.21 -2.78 -7.73
N ALA A 196 -11.09 -2.73 -8.42
CA ALA A 196 -10.46 -3.91 -9.01
C ALA A 196 -9.32 -4.36 -8.11
N ILE A 197 -9.37 -5.60 -7.64
CA ILE A 197 -8.46 -6.12 -6.61
C ILE A 197 -7.92 -7.45 -7.11
N LYS A 198 -6.59 -7.63 -7.01
CA LYS A 198 -5.91 -8.87 -7.31
C LYS A 198 -4.79 -9.12 -6.32
N ILE A 199 -4.81 -10.26 -5.64
CA ILE A 199 -3.65 -10.79 -4.92
C ILE A 199 -2.79 -11.56 -5.93
N THR A 200 -1.51 -11.21 -6.00
CA THR A 200 -0.62 -11.65 -7.08
C THR A 200 0.27 -12.81 -6.67
N SER A 201 0.79 -12.79 -5.45
CA SER A 201 1.66 -13.84 -4.92
C SER A 201 1.76 -13.80 -3.41
N VAL A 202 2.27 -14.89 -2.84
CA VAL A 202 2.62 -15.01 -1.42
C VAL A 202 4.07 -15.49 -1.33
N ALA A 203 4.83 -14.92 -0.39
CA ALA A 203 6.24 -15.26 -0.20
C ALA A 203 6.59 -15.31 1.29
N GLY A 204 7.70 -15.96 1.62
CA GLY A 204 8.30 -15.82 2.95
C GLY A 204 9.03 -14.48 3.08
N ALA A 205 8.87 -13.84 4.24
CA ALA A 205 9.67 -12.70 4.66
C ALA A 205 10.18 -12.96 6.08
N PHE A 206 11.04 -12.07 6.58
CA PHE A 206 11.50 -12.09 7.95
C PHE A 206 11.23 -10.73 8.57
N TRP A 207 10.87 -10.72 9.86
CA TRP A 207 10.70 -9.46 10.58
C TRP A 207 11.98 -8.61 10.49
N ARG A 208 11.85 -7.36 10.04
CA ARG A 208 12.97 -6.43 9.75
C ARG A 208 14.02 -6.96 8.76
N GLY A 209 13.70 -8.01 7.99
CA GLY A 209 14.65 -8.65 7.08
C GLY A 209 15.75 -9.47 7.78
N ASP A 210 15.63 -9.71 9.10
CA ASP A 210 16.61 -10.52 9.84
C ASP A 210 16.25 -12.00 9.78
N ALA A 211 17.04 -12.78 9.04
CA ALA A 211 16.85 -14.22 8.86
C ALA A 211 16.93 -15.04 10.17
N LYS A 212 17.40 -14.46 11.28
CA LYS A 212 17.38 -15.09 12.61
C LYS A 212 16.05 -14.92 13.34
N ARG A 213 15.16 -14.05 12.85
CA ARG A 213 13.87 -13.73 13.45
C ARG A 213 12.74 -14.57 12.86
N GLU A 214 11.56 -14.39 13.41
CA GLU A 214 10.35 -15.09 13.00
C GLU A 214 10.08 -14.90 11.50
N GLN A 215 9.79 -16.01 10.83
CA GLN A 215 9.38 -15.99 9.43
C GLN A 215 7.95 -15.46 9.33
N MET A 216 7.78 -14.37 8.58
CA MET A 216 6.51 -13.78 8.24
C MET A 216 6.04 -14.25 6.86
N THR A 217 4.76 -14.09 6.60
CA THR A 217 4.15 -14.29 5.29
C THR A 217 3.94 -12.94 4.63
N ARG A 218 4.57 -12.71 3.49
CA ARG A 218 4.38 -11.52 2.66
C ARG A 218 3.33 -11.79 1.61
N ILE A 219 2.28 -10.99 1.59
CA ILE A 219 1.20 -11.10 0.59
C ILE A 219 1.30 -9.90 -0.35
N TYR A 220 1.45 -10.15 -1.64
CA TYR A 220 1.53 -9.12 -2.67
C TYR A 220 0.17 -8.90 -3.33
N GLY A 221 -0.17 -7.65 -3.61
CA GLY A 221 -1.40 -7.27 -4.27
C GLY A 221 -1.24 -6.08 -5.18
N VAL A 222 -2.21 -5.94 -6.08
CA VAL A 222 -2.37 -4.76 -6.93
C VAL A 222 -3.85 -4.43 -7.01
N THR A 223 -4.15 -3.15 -7.03
CA THR A 223 -5.52 -2.63 -7.10
C THR A 223 -5.63 -1.48 -8.09
N PHE A 224 -6.84 -1.29 -8.61
CA PHE A 224 -7.14 -0.22 -9.56
C PHE A 224 -8.53 0.37 -9.32
N PRO A 225 -8.76 1.64 -9.70
CA PRO A 225 -10.07 2.27 -9.62
C PRO A 225 -11.08 1.69 -10.62
N LYS A 226 -10.62 1.00 -11.67
CA LYS A 226 -11.45 0.44 -12.75
C LYS A 226 -11.00 -0.97 -13.12
N LYS A 227 -11.95 -1.87 -13.38
CA LYS A 227 -11.68 -3.25 -13.80
C LYS A 227 -10.81 -3.32 -15.07
N LYS A 228 -11.08 -2.46 -16.05
CA LYS A 228 -10.33 -2.41 -17.30
C LYS A 228 -8.81 -2.26 -17.09
N MET A 229 -8.39 -1.45 -16.11
CA MET A 229 -6.98 -1.22 -15.82
C MET A 229 -6.31 -2.47 -15.23
N LEU A 230 -7.05 -3.23 -14.40
CA LEU A 230 -6.57 -4.52 -13.92
C LEU A 230 -6.43 -5.53 -15.06
N ASP A 231 -7.42 -5.60 -15.95
CA ASP A 231 -7.38 -6.51 -17.10
C ASP A 231 -6.18 -6.19 -18.01
N GLU A 232 -5.94 -4.90 -18.32
CA GLU A 232 -4.77 -4.43 -19.08
C GLU A 232 -3.44 -4.78 -18.38
N TYR A 233 -3.38 -4.58 -17.05
CA TYR A 233 -2.20 -4.93 -16.25
C TYR A 233 -1.90 -6.43 -16.24
N LEU A 234 -2.93 -7.28 -16.13
CA LEU A 234 -2.76 -8.73 -16.17
C LEU A 234 -2.28 -9.23 -17.54
N VAL A 235 -2.78 -8.63 -18.63
CA VAL A 235 -2.27 -8.93 -19.98
C VAL A 235 -0.78 -8.56 -20.09
N MET A 236 -0.39 -7.38 -19.58
CA MET A 236 1.02 -6.97 -19.55
C MET A 236 1.90 -7.95 -18.77
N LEU A 237 1.44 -8.43 -17.61
CA LEU A 237 2.19 -9.42 -16.82
C LEU A 237 2.34 -10.76 -17.54
N GLU A 238 1.30 -11.24 -18.22
CA GLU A 238 1.38 -12.48 -19.00
C GLU A 238 2.34 -12.35 -20.19
N GLU A 239 2.35 -11.20 -20.88
CA GLU A 239 3.34 -10.91 -21.92
C GLU A 239 4.77 -10.82 -21.37
N ALA A 240 4.96 -10.24 -20.19
CA ALA A 240 6.26 -10.19 -19.52
C ALA A 240 6.75 -11.60 -19.13
N LYS A 241 5.88 -12.47 -18.59
CA LYS A 241 6.22 -13.86 -18.25
C LYS A 241 6.65 -14.69 -19.46
N LYS A 242 6.07 -14.44 -20.64
CA LYS A 242 6.51 -15.10 -21.89
C LYS A 242 7.95 -14.76 -22.27
N ARG A 243 8.47 -13.62 -21.79
CA ARG A 243 9.81 -13.10 -22.09
C ARG A 243 10.80 -13.29 -20.93
N ASP A 244 10.43 -14.07 -19.91
CA ASP A 244 11.31 -14.37 -18.79
C ASP A 244 12.50 -15.22 -19.24
N HIS A 245 13.72 -14.70 -19.08
CA HIS A 245 14.96 -15.38 -19.46
C HIS A 245 15.13 -16.74 -18.78
N ARG A 246 14.52 -16.98 -17.62
CA ARG A 246 14.54 -18.29 -16.92
C ARG A 246 13.65 -19.31 -17.63
N LYS A 247 12.53 -18.85 -18.16
CA LYS A 247 11.63 -19.68 -18.98
C LYS A 247 12.28 -19.97 -20.32
N ILE A 248 12.68 -18.92 -21.04
CA ILE A 248 13.31 -19.03 -22.36
C ILE A 248 14.63 -19.81 -22.28
N GLY A 249 15.49 -19.51 -21.31
CA GLY A 249 16.77 -20.19 -21.13
C GLY A 249 16.63 -21.67 -20.83
N LYS A 250 15.57 -22.06 -20.11
CA LYS A 250 15.23 -23.48 -19.91
C LYS A 250 14.68 -24.12 -21.19
N GLU A 251 13.74 -23.46 -21.88
CA GLU A 251 13.11 -23.96 -23.12
C GLU A 251 14.10 -24.09 -24.28
N MET A 252 15.06 -23.17 -24.39
CA MET A 252 16.10 -23.14 -25.42
C MET A 252 17.38 -23.87 -25.02
N GLU A 253 17.42 -24.47 -23.81
CA GLU A 253 18.60 -25.15 -23.26
C GLU A 253 19.86 -24.26 -23.28
N LEU A 254 19.73 -23.01 -22.85
CA LEU A 254 20.84 -22.04 -22.76
C LEU A 254 21.61 -22.22 -21.44
N PHE A 255 20.90 -22.43 -20.34
CA PHE A 255 21.51 -22.68 -19.04
C PHE A 255 20.61 -23.58 -18.17
N MET A 256 21.20 -24.15 -17.13
CA MET A 256 20.47 -24.90 -16.11
C MET A 256 21.00 -24.62 -14.70
N PHE A 257 20.21 -24.96 -13.68
CA PHE A 257 20.64 -24.97 -12.28
C PHE A 257 20.62 -26.41 -11.75
N SER A 258 21.59 -26.75 -10.92
CA SER A 258 21.69 -28.05 -10.25
C SER A 258 21.91 -27.87 -8.76
N GLU A 259 21.07 -28.50 -7.94
CA GLU A 259 21.24 -28.47 -6.48
C GLU A 259 22.58 -29.07 -6.04
N ARG A 260 23.12 -30.02 -6.81
CA ARG A 260 24.42 -30.65 -6.54
C ARG A 260 25.59 -29.68 -6.73
N VAL A 261 25.46 -28.73 -7.66
CA VAL A 261 26.49 -27.72 -7.93
C VAL A 261 26.36 -26.56 -6.93
N GLY A 262 25.13 -26.12 -6.67
CA GLY A 262 24.84 -25.10 -5.66
C GLY A 262 23.75 -24.12 -6.12
N LYS A 263 23.05 -23.52 -5.16
CA LYS A 263 22.02 -22.50 -5.44
C LYS A 263 22.68 -21.23 -5.96
N GLY A 264 22.15 -20.66 -7.04
CA GLY A 264 22.67 -19.44 -7.66
C GLY A 264 23.90 -19.65 -8.55
N LEU A 265 24.31 -20.89 -8.83
CA LEU A 265 25.42 -21.22 -9.73
C LEU A 265 24.87 -21.74 -11.07
N PRO A 266 24.67 -20.88 -12.09
CA PRO A 266 24.17 -21.32 -13.39
C PRO A 266 25.22 -22.14 -14.14
N ILE A 267 24.78 -23.20 -14.80
CA ILE A 267 25.59 -24.02 -15.71
C ILE A 267 25.20 -23.63 -17.12
N TRP A 268 26.12 -23.00 -17.85
CA TRP A 268 25.93 -22.67 -19.26
C TRP A 268 25.98 -23.94 -20.11
N LEU A 269 24.93 -24.17 -20.87
CA LEU A 269 24.81 -25.29 -21.80
C LEU A 269 25.42 -24.89 -23.16
N PRO A 270 25.73 -25.83 -24.07
CA PRO A 270 26.43 -25.51 -25.32
C PRO A 270 25.76 -24.46 -26.23
N LYS A 271 24.45 -24.21 -26.07
CA LYS A 271 23.70 -23.20 -26.83
C LYS A 271 23.69 -21.81 -26.18
N GLY A 272 24.07 -21.73 -24.90
CA GLY A 272 23.99 -20.52 -24.07
C GLY A 272 25.17 -19.57 -24.20
#